data_AF-A0A1M4XKW0-F1
#
_entry.id   AF-A0A1M4XKW0-F1
#
_cell.length_a   1.000
_cell.length_b   1.000
_cell.length_c   1.000
_cell.angle_alpha   90.00
_cell.angle_beta   90.00
_cell.angle_gamma   90.00
#
_symmetry.space_group_name_H-M   'P 1'
#
loop_
_entity.id
_entity.type
_entity.pdbx_description
1 polymer ?
#
loop_
_entity_poly.entity_id
_entity_poly.type
_entity_poly.pdbx_seq_one_letter_code
_entity_poly.pdbx_strand_id
1 'polypeptide(L)'
;MVSGRGAGRFAVLATDVVADLNTFVPTHVFARYRYEVPNTKDALFDGVEREIRQVDNITDEALAEFQGIYSDTSLTKDDLFAYIYGVLHHPGYTEQYGDNLTKEYPRIPWLKNYRELMEIGEKLLDLHIGYETVEPYPVAEEFTLMPPEDERERYRATIMGHPNKGSGARGKADWDRTRIQVNGYLTLTGVPERASEWILGPRPALELFLQRMRPSIDKKSGIKNDPNEFSEDPKYVVELTKRVIRVCVETSDLLGSYQ
;
A
#
# COMPACT_ATOMS: atom_id res chain seq x y z
N MET A 1 -0.53 6.99 5.36
CA MET A 1 -0.84 6.23 6.59
C MET A 1 0.45 5.73 7.21
N VAL A 2 0.56 5.76 8.52
CA VAL A 2 1.73 5.29 9.28
C VAL A 2 1.26 4.43 10.44
N SER A 3 1.98 3.35 10.76
CA SER A 3 1.70 2.51 11.93
C SER A 3 1.52 3.34 13.21
N GLY A 4 0.46 3.05 13.94
CA GLY A 4 0.16 3.68 15.22
C GLY A 4 1.04 3.19 16.36
N ARG A 5 0.98 3.89 17.48
CA ARG A 5 1.72 3.51 18.69
C ARG A 5 1.30 2.12 19.16
N GLY A 6 2.27 1.26 19.45
CA GLY A 6 2.05 -0.11 19.89
C GLY A 6 1.66 -1.11 18.79
N ALA A 7 1.67 -0.71 17.52
CA ALA A 7 1.29 -1.58 16.39
C ALA A 7 2.31 -2.67 16.04
N GLY A 8 3.41 -2.79 16.79
CA GLY A 8 4.51 -3.72 16.53
C GLY A 8 5.47 -3.14 15.49
N ARG A 9 5.60 -3.78 14.33
CA ARG A 9 6.55 -3.34 13.29
C ARG A 9 6.09 -2.04 12.62
N PHE A 10 7.01 -1.09 12.48
CA PHE A 10 6.76 0.14 11.74
C PHE A 10 6.46 -0.14 10.26
N ALA A 11 5.49 0.57 9.72
CA ALA A 11 5.12 0.52 8.32
C ALA A 11 4.42 1.82 7.91
N VAL A 12 4.49 2.11 6.62
CA VAL A 12 3.96 3.31 6.02
C VAL A 12 3.38 2.94 4.65
N LEU A 13 2.27 3.57 4.29
CA LEU A 13 1.60 3.39 3.00
C LEU A 13 0.82 4.65 2.64
N ALA A 14 1.05 5.20 1.45
CA ALA A 14 0.27 6.30 0.89
C ALA A 14 -1.01 5.78 0.23
N THR A 15 -2.02 6.63 0.19
CA THR A 15 -3.31 6.34 -0.43
C THR A 15 -3.99 7.66 -0.77
N ASP A 16 -4.77 7.67 -1.84
CA ASP A 16 -5.63 8.78 -2.27
C ASP A 16 -7.11 8.56 -1.89
N VAL A 17 -7.43 7.43 -1.26
CA VAL A 17 -8.77 7.13 -0.73
C VAL A 17 -8.83 7.29 0.79
N VAL A 18 -10.04 7.26 1.32
CA VAL A 18 -10.26 7.31 2.77
C VAL A 18 -9.74 6.01 3.41
N ALA A 19 -8.74 6.15 4.26
CA ALA A 19 -8.14 5.04 4.98
C ALA A 19 -9.02 4.56 6.16
N ASP A 20 -9.17 3.25 6.30
CA ASP A 20 -9.67 2.65 7.54
C ASP A 20 -8.59 2.70 8.63
N LEU A 21 -9.01 2.88 9.89
CA LEU A 21 -8.11 2.89 11.03
C LEU A 21 -7.23 1.64 11.08
N ASN A 22 -7.76 0.48 10.67
CA ASN A 22 -7.10 -0.82 10.72
C ASN A 22 -6.74 -1.36 9.33
N THR A 23 -6.42 -0.47 8.37
CA THR A 23 -6.07 -0.87 6.99
C THR A 23 -5.02 -2.00 6.93
N PHE A 24 -3.96 -1.91 7.74
CA PHE A 24 -2.98 -3.00 7.91
C PHE A 24 -2.59 -3.22 9.38
N VAL A 25 -2.59 -2.14 10.17
CA VAL A 25 -2.54 -2.09 11.63
C VAL A 25 -3.33 -0.83 12.06
N PRO A 26 -3.60 -0.58 13.35
CA PRO A 26 -4.07 0.74 13.78
C PRO A 26 -3.13 1.82 13.25
N THR A 27 -3.62 2.75 12.44
CA THR A 27 -2.80 3.74 11.72
C THR A 27 -3.11 5.18 12.12
N HIS A 28 -2.12 6.05 11.94
CA HIS A 28 -2.29 7.49 11.87
C HIS A 28 -2.20 7.97 10.42
N VAL A 29 -2.94 9.03 10.11
CA VAL A 29 -2.93 9.65 8.78
C VAL A 29 -2.27 11.02 8.87
N PHE A 30 -1.18 11.19 8.12
CA PHE A 30 -0.56 12.49 7.86
C PHE A 30 -1.03 12.94 6.48
N ALA A 31 -2.04 13.80 6.44
CA ALA A 31 -2.67 14.23 5.19
C ALA A 31 -1.85 15.33 4.52
N ARG A 32 -1.66 15.24 3.19
CA ARG A 32 -1.03 16.29 2.37
C ARG A 32 -1.82 17.60 2.42
N TYR A 33 -3.14 17.50 2.39
CA TYR A 33 -4.08 18.62 2.40
C TYR A 33 -5.08 18.48 3.55
N ARG A 34 -5.60 19.62 4.01
CA ARG A 34 -6.81 19.70 4.83
C ARG A 34 -7.83 20.59 4.13
N TYR A 35 -9.10 20.39 4.45
CA TYR A 35 -10.20 21.16 3.87
C TYR A 35 -10.88 21.96 4.97
N GLU A 36 -10.89 23.29 4.80
CA GLU A 36 -11.48 24.22 5.76
C GLU A 36 -12.83 24.71 5.22
N VAL A 37 -13.88 24.55 6.02
CA VAL A 37 -15.19 25.13 5.75
C VAL A 37 -15.24 26.50 6.43
N PRO A 38 -15.46 27.60 5.70
CA PRO A 38 -15.58 28.92 6.31
C PRO A 38 -16.65 28.95 7.39
N ASN A 39 -16.37 29.61 8.52
CA ASN A 39 -17.30 29.71 9.63
C ASN A 39 -18.39 30.75 9.32
N THR A 40 -19.47 30.32 8.68
CA THR A 40 -20.60 31.17 8.30
C THR A 40 -21.80 30.95 9.21
N LYS A 41 -21.63 31.16 10.53
CA LYS A 41 -22.76 31.10 11.48
C LYS A 41 -23.93 32.03 11.07
N ASP A 42 -23.65 33.08 10.28
CA ASP A 42 -24.65 34.04 9.82
C ASP A 42 -25.26 33.73 8.43
N ALA A 43 -24.74 32.77 7.65
CA ALA A 43 -25.17 32.54 6.26
C ALA A 43 -26.11 31.32 6.08
N LEU A 44 -26.73 30.82 7.15
CA LEU A 44 -27.60 29.63 7.10
C LEU A 44 -28.81 29.80 6.16
N PHE A 45 -29.15 31.04 5.79
CA PHE A 45 -30.31 31.39 4.96
C PHE A 45 -29.96 32.06 3.62
N ASP A 46 -28.68 32.27 3.29
CA ASP A 46 -28.30 33.14 2.16
C ASP A 46 -28.05 32.40 0.84
N GLY A 47 -28.24 31.07 0.79
CA GLY A 47 -28.06 30.30 -0.45
C GLY A 47 -26.64 30.34 -1.04
N VAL A 48 -25.66 30.83 -0.27
CA VAL A 48 -24.24 30.90 -0.68
C VAL A 48 -23.65 29.49 -0.62
N GLU A 49 -23.19 28.99 -1.76
CA GLU A 49 -22.41 27.75 -1.80
C GLU A 49 -21.18 27.89 -0.92
N ARG A 50 -21.00 26.93 -0.01
CA ARG A 50 -19.85 26.91 0.89
C ARG A 50 -18.61 26.58 0.08
N GLU A 51 -17.78 27.57 -0.21
CA GLU A 51 -16.50 27.35 -0.86
C GLU A 51 -15.58 26.62 0.13
N ILE A 52 -15.34 25.33 -0.11
CA ILE A 52 -14.41 24.53 0.69
C ILE A 52 -13.00 24.90 0.26
N ARG A 53 -12.21 25.48 1.18
CA ARG A 53 -10.82 25.83 0.90
C ARG A 53 -9.91 24.63 1.14
N GLN A 54 -9.23 24.17 0.10
CA GLN A 54 -8.12 23.23 0.25
C GLN A 54 -6.89 23.99 0.77
N VAL A 55 -6.29 23.47 1.84
CA VAL A 55 -5.10 24.04 2.49
C VAL A 55 -4.03 22.97 2.54
N ASP A 56 -2.84 23.36 2.11
CA ASP A 56 -1.64 22.55 2.15
C ASP A 56 -1.13 22.39 3.61
N ASN A 57 -0.89 21.15 4.06
CA ASN A 57 -0.38 20.88 5.41
C ASN A 57 1.16 20.93 5.52
N ILE A 58 1.88 21.00 4.39
CA ILE A 58 3.28 21.41 4.36
C ILE A 58 3.31 22.93 4.34
N THR A 59 3.82 23.52 5.42
CA THR A 59 3.80 24.97 5.57
C THR A 59 4.92 25.62 4.75
N ASP A 60 4.77 26.92 4.45
CA ASP A 60 5.80 27.67 3.72
C ASP A 60 7.07 27.82 4.57
N GLU A 61 6.94 27.83 5.90
CA GLU A 61 8.07 27.85 6.83
C GLU A 61 8.87 26.55 6.75
N ALA A 62 8.19 25.39 6.72
CA ALA A 62 8.86 24.10 6.56
C ALA A 62 9.60 24.03 5.22
N LEU A 63 8.97 24.52 4.14
CA LEU A 63 9.63 24.61 2.83
C LEU A 63 10.89 25.49 2.89
N ALA A 64 10.78 26.68 3.46
CA ALA A 64 11.91 27.60 3.58
C ALA A 64 13.05 27.01 4.43
N GLU A 65 12.74 26.25 5.48
CA GLU A 65 13.74 25.55 6.29
C GLU A 65 14.49 24.49 5.48
N PHE A 66 13.79 23.64 4.72
CA PHE A 66 14.39 22.66 3.82
C PHE A 66 15.29 23.33 2.75
N GLN A 67 14.79 24.39 2.10
CA GLN A 67 15.55 25.14 1.10
C GLN A 67 16.82 25.76 1.70
N GLY A 68 16.75 26.26 2.93
CA GLY A 68 17.89 26.80 3.65
C GLY A 68 18.93 25.74 4.04
N ILE A 69 18.48 24.62 4.61
CA ILE A 69 19.35 23.51 5.03
C ILE A 69 20.12 22.91 3.85
N TYR A 70 19.44 22.67 2.74
CA TYR A 70 20.06 22.08 1.54
C TYR A 70 20.63 23.12 0.57
N SER A 71 20.46 24.41 0.86
CA SER A 71 20.83 25.52 -0.03
C SER A 71 20.27 25.34 -1.45
N ASP A 72 19.03 24.87 -1.54
CA ASP A 72 18.36 24.55 -2.79
C ASP A 72 16.97 25.19 -2.83
N THR A 73 16.85 26.31 -3.53
CA THR A 73 15.59 27.05 -3.66
C THR A 73 14.64 26.44 -4.69
N SER A 74 15.05 25.39 -5.41
CA SER A 74 14.19 24.72 -6.39
C SER A 74 13.21 23.73 -5.74
N LEU A 75 13.45 23.36 -4.47
CA LEU A 75 12.59 22.43 -3.74
C LEU A 75 11.17 22.97 -3.62
N THR A 76 10.22 22.06 -3.82
CA THR A 76 8.78 22.29 -3.72
C THR A 76 8.19 21.54 -2.53
N LYS A 77 6.92 21.81 -2.19
CA LYS A 77 6.23 21.07 -1.13
C LYS A 77 6.02 19.59 -1.48
N ASP A 78 5.88 19.27 -2.75
CA ASP A 78 5.73 17.89 -3.20
C ASP A 78 7.06 17.13 -3.06
N ASP A 79 8.20 17.78 -3.34
CA ASP A 79 9.53 17.25 -3.05
C ASP A 79 9.71 16.93 -1.56
N LEU A 80 9.23 17.82 -0.68
CA LEU A 80 9.25 17.57 0.77
C LEU A 80 8.38 16.38 1.16
N PHE A 81 7.19 16.24 0.57
CA PHE A 81 6.31 15.11 0.84
C PHE A 81 6.95 13.78 0.37
N ALA A 82 7.55 13.78 -0.82
CA ALA A 82 8.31 12.67 -1.36
C ALA A 82 9.52 12.33 -0.47
N TYR A 83 10.31 13.32 -0.07
CA TYR A 83 11.43 13.15 0.87
C TYR A 83 10.99 12.43 2.15
N ILE A 84 9.92 12.91 2.78
CA ILE A 84 9.38 12.30 4.01
C ILE A 84 9.00 10.85 3.74
N TYR A 85 8.31 10.58 2.62
CA TYR A 85 7.89 9.22 2.27
C TYR A 85 9.08 8.28 2.02
N GLY A 86 10.14 8.76 1.36
CA GLY A 86 11.39 8.03 1.16
C GLY A 86 12.09 7.74 2.48
N VAL A 87 12.26 8.74 3.36
CA VAL A 87 12.87 8.54 4.69
C VAL A 87 12.12 7.48 5.51
N LEU A 88 10.78 7.50 5.49
CA LEU A 88 9.97 6.53 6.23
C LEU A 88 10.08 5.09 5.67
N HIS A 89 10.54 4.93 4.42
CA HIS A 89 10.81 3.64 3.80
C HIS A 89 12.28 3.21 3.92
N HIS A 90 13.19 4.11 4.31
CA HIS A 90 14.61 3.83 4.38
C HIS A 90 14.92 2.72 5.41
N PRO A 91 15.51 1.58 5.03
CA PRO A 91 15.76 0.46 5.93
C PRO A 91 16.57 0.85 7.16
N GLY A 92 17.70 1.55 6.97
CA GLY A 92 18.52 2.10 8.06
C GLY A 92 17.76 3.01 9.04
N TYR A 93 16.86 3.89 8.56
CA TYR A 93 16.02 4.71 9.42
C TYR A 93 15.06 3.83 10.26
N THR A 94 14.37 2.90 9.61
CA THR A 94 13.39 2.04 10.29
C THR A 94 14.03 1.07 11.29
N GLU A 95 15.27 0.64 11.03
CA GLU A 95 16.05 -0.21 11.93
C GLU A 95 16.58 0.59 13.12
N GLN A 96 17.26 1.71 12.86
CA GLN A 96 17.88 2.54 13.89
C GLN A 96 16.85 3.11 14.88
N TYR A 97 15.68 3.52 14.39
CA TYR A 97 14.64 4.16 15.19
C TYR A 97 13.45 3.25 15.50
N GLY A 98 13.54 1.93 15.24
CA GLY A 98 12.43 0.99 15.37
C GLY A 98 11.70 1.08 16.72
N ASP A 99 12.44 1.12 17.83
CA ASP A 99 11.86 1.25 19.18
C ASP A 99 11.08 2.56 19.37
N ASN A 100 11.59 3.68 18.85
CA ASN A 100 10.92 4.98 18.92
C ASN A 100 9.68 5.00 18.02
N LEU A 101 9.78 4.45 16.81
CA LEU A 101 8.69 4.39 15.83
C LEU A 101 7.50 3.56 16.33
N THR A 102 7.71 2.67 17.29
CA THR A 102 6.61 1.96 17.96
C THR A 102 5.93 2.76 19.08
N LYS A 103 6.56 3.81 19.62
CA LYS A 103 6.12 4.53 20.84
C LYS A 103 5.74 5.99 20.59
N GLU A 104 6.34 6.61 19.59
CA GLU A 104 6.23 8.04 19.29
C GLU A 104 5.88 8.26 17.81
N TYR A 105 5.55 9.50 17.46
CA TYR A 105 5.40 9.87 16.05
C TYR A 105 6.78 9.93 15.37
N PRO A 106 6.90 9.53 14.09
CA PRO A 106 8.15 9.62 13.36
C PRO A 106 8.69 11.05 13.36
N ARG A 107 9.99 11.18 13.57
CA ARG A 107 10.72 12.44 13.39
C ARG A 107 11.63 12.28 12.20
N ILE A 108 11.59 13.24 11.29
CA ILE A 108 12.29 13.17 10.01
C ILE A 108 13.65 13.87 10.15
N PRO A 109 14.78 13.14 10.04
CA PRO A 109 16.11 13.75 10.06
C PRO A 109 16.43 14.47 8.76
N TRP A 110 17.45 15.32 8.81
CA TRP A 110 18.09 15.93 7.64
C TRP A 110 19.21 15.01 7.14
N LEU A 111 19.05 14.45 5.95
CA LEU A 111 19.98 13.48 5.36
C LEU A 111 20.70 14.08 4.17
N LYS A 112 21.99 13.76 4.03
CA LYS A 112 22.85 14.36 3.00
C LYS A 112 22.41 13.97 1.58
N ASN A 113 21.90 12.75 1.39
CA ASN A 113 21.42 12.23 0.11
C ASN A 113 19.95 12.59 -0.17
N TYR A 114 19.52 13.80 0.21
CA TYR A 114 18.11 14.21 0.12
C TYR A 114 17.48 14.05 -1.27
N ARG A 115 18.23 14.29 -2.37
CA ARG A 115 17.72 14.10 -3.73
C ARG A 115 17.38 12.65 -4.07
N GLU A 116 18.22 11.72 -3.67
CA GLU A 116 17.98 10.28 -3.86
C GLU A 116 16.75 9.85 -3.05
N LEU A 117 16.61 10.34 -1.82
CA LEU A 117 15.44 10.06 -0.97
C LEU A 117 14.14 10.63 -1.54
N MET A 118 14.20 11.82 -2.15
CA MET A 118 13.06 12.41 -2.87
C MET A 118 12.70 11.56 -4.09
N GLU A 119 13.67 11.18 -4.91
CA GLU A 119 13.43 10.36 -6.10
C GLU A 119 12.84 8.99 -5.76
N ILE A 120 13.38 8.31 -4.75
CA ILE A 120 12.81 7.04 -4.27
C ILE A 120 11.41 7.27 -3.70
N GLY A 121 11.25 8.32 -2.90
CA GLY A 121 9.97 8.68 -2.29
C GLY A 121 8.87 8.96 -3.32
N GLU A 122 9.19 9.69 -4.38
CA GLU A 122 8.28 9.99 -5.51
C GLU A 122 7.87 8.70 -6.23
N LYS A 123 8.84 7.86 -6.61
CA LYS A 123 8.56 6.55 -7.24
C LYS A 123 7.68 5.66 -6.35
N LEU A 124 7.94 5.64 -5.04
CA LEU A 124 7.12 4.90 -4.10
C LEU A 124 5.72 5.50 -3.93
N LEU A 125 5.56 6.83 -3.98
CA LEU A 125 4.24 7.48 -3.92
C LEU A 125 3.41 7.11 -5.16
N ASP A 126 3.98 7.27 -6.34
CA ASP A 126 3.34 6.95 -7.62
C ASP A 126 2.89 5.49 -7.66
N LEU A 127 3.78 4.58 -7.27
CA LEU A 127 3.53 3.14 -7.28
C LEU A 127 2.42 2.74 -6.29
N HIS A 128 2.43 3.29 -5.08
CA HIS A 128 1.47 2.89 -4.03
C HIS A 128 0.10 3.55 -4.20
N ILE A 129 0.04 4.80 -4.67
CA ILE A 129 -1.23 5.46 -4.97
C ILE A 129 -1.82 4.88 -6.26
N GLY A 130 -0.99 4.66 -7.28
CA GLY A 130 -1.38 4.08 -8.58
C GLY A 130 -1.47 2.56 -8.60
N TYR A 131 -1.58 1.87 -7.46
CA TYR A 131 -1.47 0.40 -7.40
C TYR A 131 -2.49 -0.36 -8.28
N GLU A 132 -3.65 0.25 -8.57
CA GLU A 132 -4.69 -0.33 -9.43
C GLU A 132 -4.48 -0.05 -10.92
N THR A 133 -3.63 0.93 -11.27
CA THR A 133 -3.44 1.43 -12.64
C THR A 133 -2.08 1.10 -13.23
N VAL A 134 -1.12 0.64 -12.43
CA VAL A 134 0.16 0.14 -12.96
C VAL A 134 -0.02 -1.03 -13.92
N GLU A 135 0.97 -1.22 -14.79
CA GLU A 135 0.99 -2.36 -15.69
C GLU A 135 1.03 -3.69 -14.90
N PRO A 136 0.21 -4.69 -15.26
CA PRO A 136 0.23 -6.00 -14.62
C PRO A 136 1.61 -6.67 -14.69
N TYR A 137 2.02 -7.33 -13.60
CA TYR A 137 3.23 -8.17 -13.64
C TYR A 137 3.02 -9.36 -14.60
N PRO A 138 4.02 -9.73 -15.43
CA PRO A 138 3.88 -10.74 -16.47
C PRO A 138 3.95 -12.19 -15.92
N VAL A 139 3.06 -12.53 -14.99
CA VAL A 139 2.84 -13.92 -14.54
C VAL A 139 2.00 -14.70 -15.56
N ALA A 140 2.21 -16.01 -15.63
CA ALA A 140 1.43 -16.88 -16.48
C ALA A 140 0.13 -17.32 -15.77
N GLU A 141 -0.95 -17.44 -16.53
CA GLU A 141 -2.19 -18.06 -16.08
C GLU A 141 -2.21 -19.53 -16.48
N GLU A 142 -2.10 -20.43 -15.51
CA GLU A 142 -2.24 -21.87 -15.72
C GLU A 142 -3.65 -22.32 -15.36
N PHE A 143 -4.38 -22.80 -16.36
CA PHE A 143 -5.68 -23.44 -16.18
C PHE A 143 -5.55 -24.97 -16.06
N THR A 144 -6.49 -25.60 -15.35
CA THR A 144 -6.68 -27.06 -15.40
C THR A 144 -7.16 -27.50 -16.79
N LEU A 145 -7.19 -28.82 -17.04
CA LEU A 145 -7.58 -29.38 -18.35
C LEU A 145 -9.03 -29.05 -18.75
N MET A 146 -9.92 -28.85 -17.78
CA MET A 146 -11.35 -28.61 -18.00
C MET A 146 -11.83 -27.47 -17.09
N PRO A 147 -11.45 -26.20 -17.38
CA PRO A 147 -11.97 -25.06 -16.65
C PRO A 147 -13.41 -24.77 -17.07
N PRO A 148 -14.21 -24.07 -16.24
CA PRO A 148 -15.55 -23.62 -16.63
C PRO A 148 -15.54 -22.80 -17.93
N GLU A 149 -16.56 -22.98 -18.77
CA GLU A 149 -16.74 -22.15 -19.97
C GLU A 149 -17.11 -20.71 -19.61
N ASP A 150 -17.94 -20.54 -18.57
CA ASP A 150 -18.28 -19.23 -18.03
C ASP A 150 -17.06 -18.51 -17.45
N GLU A 151 -16.81 -17.30 -17.94
CA GLU A 151 -15.62 -16.53 -17.58
C GLU A 151 -15.67 -16.06 -16.11
N ARG A 152 -16.87 -15.71 -15.61
CA ARG A 152 -17.04 -15.27 -14.23
C ARG A 152 -16.73 -16.38 -13.24
N GLU A 153 -17.16 -17.62 -13.50
CA GLU A 153 -16.76 -18.78 -12.72
C GLU A 153 -15.27 -19.13 -12.91
N ARG A 154 -14.75 -19.05 -14.13
CA ARG A 154 -13.35 -19.38 -14.45
C ARG A 154 -12.35 -18.51 -13.67
N TYR A 155 -12.61 -17.21 -13.57
CA TYR A 155 -11.72 -16.24 -12.91
C TYR A 155 -12.11 -15.92 -11.46
N ARG A 156 -13.20 -16.50 -10.95
CA ARG A 156 -13.67 -16.23 -9.58
C ARG A 156 -12.58 -16.52 -8.56
N ALA A 157 -12.15 -15.49 -7.83
CA ALA A 157 -11.21 -15.62 -6.72
C ALA A 157 -11.90 -16.28 -5.53
N THR A 158 -11.43 -17.45 -5.13
CA THR A 158 -12.02 -18.22 -4.00
C THR A 158 -10.97 -18.65 -2.98
N ILE A 159 -9.74 -18.91 -3.42
CA ILE A 159 -8.64 -19.40 -2.57
C ILE A 159 -7.71 -18.25 -2.20
N MET A 160 -7.14 -17.58 -3.22
CA MET A 160 -6.15 -16.51 -3.11
C MET A 160 -5.06 -16.78 -2.07
N GLY A 161 -4.14 -17.69 -2.42
CA GLY A 161 -3.01 -18.00 -1.56
C GLY A 161 -1.96 -18.86 -2.25
N HIS A 162 -0.78 -18.96 -1.64
CA HIS A 162 0.28 -19.83 -2.12
C HIS A 162 -0.12 -21.31 -1.93
N PRO A 163 0.11 -22.21 -2.92
CA PRO A 163 -0.14 -23.62 -2.75
C PRO A 163 0.91 -24.25 -1.84
N ASN A 164 0.52 -25.29 -1.10
CA ASN A 164 1.43 -25.99 -0.19
C ASN A 164 2.27 -27.02 -0.95
N LYS A 165 3.60 -26.95 -0.84
CA LYS A 165 4.57 -27.96 -1.35
C LYS A 165 4.66 -29.20 -0.46
N GLY A 166 4.09 -29.16 0.73
CA GLY A 166 4.11 -30.25 1.70
C GLY A 166 4.71 -29.83 3.04
N SER A 167 5.41 -30.75 3.71
CA SER A 167 6.04 -30.49 5.00
C SER A 167 7.43 -29.90 4.81
N GLY A 168 7.59 -28.63 5.12
CA GLY A 168 8.87 -27.96 5.27
C GLY A 168 9.59 -28.28 6.58
N ALA A 169 10.64 -27.51 6.85
CA ALA A 169 11.46 -27.69 8.05
C ALA A 169 10.62 -27.66 9.34
N ARG A 170 10.87 -28.63 10.24
CA ARG A 170 10.15 -28.81 11.52
C ARG A 170 8.65 -29.08 11.38
N GLY A 171 8.21 -29.65 10.25
CA GLY A 171 6.83 -30.04 10.01
C GLY A 171 5.86 -28.88 9.76
N LYS A 172 6.38 -27.68 9.47
CA LYS A 172 5.57 -26.54 9.05
C LYS A 172 5.23 -26.66 7.57
N ALA A 173 4.08 -26.15 7.15
CA ALA A 173 3.74 -26.08 5.72
C ALA A 173 4.80 -25.28 4.96
N ASP A 174 5.26 -25.83 3.83
CA ASP A 174 6.17 -25.16 2.91
C ASP A 174 5.36 -24.56 1.77
N TRP A 175 5.22 -23.24 1.74
CA TRP A 175 4.34 -22.56 0.79
C TRP A 175 5.10 -22.16 -0.46
N ASP A 176 4.54 -22.46 -1.64
CA ASP A 176 5.13 -22.07 -2.93
C ASP A 176 4.89 -20.59 -3.24
N ARG A 177 5.85 -19.75 -2.86
CA ARG A 177 5.78 -18.31 -3.14
C ARG A 177 5.86 -17.95 -4.62
N THR A 178 6.23 -18.90 -5.48
CA THR A 178 6.29 -18.68 -6.93
C THR A 178 4.94 -18.84 -7.63
N ARG A 179 3.91 -19.23 -6.88
CA ARG A 179 2.57 -19.53 -7.39
C ARG A 179 1.49 -18.92 -6.51
N ILE A 180 0.40 -18.45 -7.11
CA ILE A 180 -0.80 -18.00 -6.39
C ILE A 180 -1.99 -18.78 -6.94
N GLN A 181 -2.61 -19.58 -6.10
CA GLN A 181 -3.84 -20.30 -6.44
C GLN A 181 -5.03 -19.35 -6.28
N VAL A 182 -5.68 -19.02 -7.40
CA VAL A 182 -6.86 -18.15 -7.45
C VAL A 182 -8.11 -18.95 -7.05
N ASN A 183 -8.27 -20.12 -7.66
CA ASN A 183 -9.37 -21.06 -7.42
C ASN A 183 -8.96 -22.50 -7.77
N GLY A 184 -9.94 -23.41 -7.89
CA GLY A 184 -9.71 -24.82 -8.24
C GLY A 184 -9.27 -25.06 -9.70
N TYR A 185 -9.31 -24.02 -10.55
CA TYR A 185 -9.07 -24.11 -11.98
C TYR A 185 -7.91 -23.24 -12.46
N LEU A 186 -7.66 -22.10 -11.81
CA LEU A 186 -6.67 -21.09 -12.21
C LEU A 186 -5.58 -20.93 -11.14
N THR A 187 -4.34 -21.02 -11.57
CA THR A 187 -3.14 -20.69 -10.79
C THR A 187 -2.27 -19.68 -11.55
N LEU A 188 -1.88 -18.60 -10.89
CA LEU A 188 -0.85 -17.70 -11.41
C LEU A 188 0.53 -18.28 -11.10
N THR A 189 1.42 -18.36 -12.10
CA THR A 189 2.77 -18.91 -11.98
C THR A 189 3.84 -17.94 -12.46
N GLY A 190 5.08 -18.11 -11.97
CA GLY A 190 6.17 -17.19 -12.26
C GLY A 190 6.16 -15.93 -11.38
N VAL A 191 5.50 -15.99 -10.22
CA VAL A 191 5.56 -14.93 -9.21
C VAL A 191 7.00 -14.86 -8.66
N PRO A 192 7.68 -13.71 -8.70
CA PRO A 192 9.02 -13.60 -8.10
C PRO A 192 8.94 -13.73 -6.58
N GLU A 193 9.88 -14.45 -5.96
CA GLU A 193 9.93 -14.57 -4.50
C GLU A 193 10.03 -13.21 -3.79
N ARG A 194 10.67 -12.23 -4.46
CA ARG A 194 10.81 -10.85 -3.97
C ARG A 194 9.47 -10.13 -3.79
N ALA A 195 8.39 -10.59 -4.42
CA ALA A 195 7.04 -10.06 -4.20
C ALA A 195 6.56 -10.28 -2.75
N SER A 196 7.19 -11.19 -2.00
CA SER A 196 6.91 -11.43 -0.57
C SER A 196 7.91 -10.76 0.38
N GLU A 197 8.85 -9.96 -0.10
CA GLU A 197 9.88 -9.30 0.74
C GLU A 197 9.38 -8.02 1.41
N TRP A 198 8.59 -7.21 0.70
CA TRP A 198 8.05 -5.97 1.25
C TRP A 198 7.05 -6.26 2.37
N ILE A 199 7.41 -5.88 3.59
CA ILE A 199 6.61 -6.07 4.80
C ILE A 199 5.79 -4.83 5.09
N LEU A 200 4.47 -4.99 5.15
CA LEU A 200 3.52 -3.96 5.54
C LEU A 200 2.92 -4.35 6.91
N GLY A 201 3.45 -3.76 7.98
CA GLY A 201 3.08 -4.08 9.35
C GLY A 201 3.55 -5.49 9.74
N PRO A 202 2.66 -6.43 10.10
CA PRO A 202 3.07 -7.74 10.63
C PRO A 202 3.39 -8.79 9.56
N ARG A 203 3.07 -8.57 8.28
CA ARG A 203 3.15 -9.57 7.22
C ARG A 203 3.59 -8.96 5.87
N PRO A 204 4.03 -9.78 4.91
CA PRO A 204 4.24 -9.29 3.54
C PRO A 204 2.98 -8.65 2.96
N ALA A 205 3.14 -7.55 2.22
CA ALA A 205 2.03 -6.79 1.65
C ALA A 205 1.15 -7.65 0.73
N LEU A 206 1.78 -8.47 -0.14
CA LEU A 206 1.08 -9.40 -1.02
C LEU A 206 0.18 -10.37 -0.23
N GLU A 207 0.64 -10.88 0.91
CA GLU A 207 -0.12 -11.84 1.73
C GLU A 207 -1.35 -11.18 2.39
N LEU A 208 -1.22 -9.93 2.82
CA LEU A 208 -2.35 -9.16 3.35
C LEU A 208 -3.40 -8.93 2.26
N PHE A 209 -2.96 -8.59 1.05
CA PHE A 209 -3.82 -8.42 -0.11
C PHE A 209 -4.57 -9.72 -0.46
N LEU A 210 -3.83 -10.82 -0.64
CA LEU A 210 -4.42 -12.13 -1.00
C LEU A 210 -5.47 -12.60 0.04
N GLN A 211 -5.21 -12.38 1.34
CA GLN A 211 -6.16 -12.70 2.40
C GLN A 211 -7.49 -11.94 2.29
N ARG A 212 -7.45 -10.71 1.74
CA ARG A 212 -8.63 -9.86 1.56
C ARG A 212 -9.38 -10.15 0.27
N MET A 213 -8.68 -10.64 -0.76
CA MET A 213 -9.23 -10.91 -2.09
C MET A 213 -9.94 -12.26 -2.24
N ARG A 214 -10.51 -12.79 -1.15
CA ARG A 214 -11.37 -13.98 -1.19
C ARG A 214 -12.70 -13.78 -0.45
N PRO A 215 -13.77 -14.50 -0.82
CA PRO A 215 -15.04 -14.44 -0.13
C PRO A 215 -14.89 -14.77 1.36
N SER A 216 -15.60 -14.02 2.18
CA SER A 216 -15.68 -14.24 3.63
C SER A 216 -17.09 -13.97 4.13
N ILE A 217 -17.45 -14.60 5.26
CA ILE A 217 -18.74 -14.40 5.92
C ILE A 217 -18.45 -14.07 7.37
N ASP A 218 -18.95 -12.93 7.85
CA ASP A 218 -18.89 -12.60 9.26
C ASP A 218 -19.82 -13.54 10.05
N LYS A 219 -19.25 -14.27 11.02
CA LYS A 219 -19.97 -15.33 11.74
C LYS A 219 -21.12 -14.81 12.60
N LYS A 220 -21.10 -13.54 13.03
CA LYS A 220 -22.10 -12.97 13.93
C LYS A 220 -23.27 -12.36 13.17
N SER A 221 -22.97 -11.54 12.16
CA SER A 221 -23.96 -10.83 11.35
C SER A 221 -24.45 -11.64 10.15
N GLY A 222 -23.69 -12.64 9.70
CA GLY A 222 -23.97 -13.38 8.47
C GLY A 222 -23.69 -12.57 7.19
N ILE A 223 -23.14 -11.36 7.30
CA ILE A 223 -22.85 -10.51 6.15
C ILE A 223 -21.73 -11.16 5.33
N LYS A 224 -22.03 -11.38 4.04
CA LYS A 224 -21.09 -11.85 3.04
C LYS A 224 -20.26 -10.66 2.53
N ASN A 225 -18.96 -10.84 2.45
CA ASN A 225 -18.04 -9.94 1.77
C ASN A 225 -17.34 -10.74 0.67
N ASP A 226 -17.65 -10.41 -0.58
CA ASP A 226 -17.16 -11.12 -1.75
C ASP A 226 -16.48 -10.14 -2.73
N PRO A 227 -15.15 -10.17 -2.87
CA PRO A 227 -14.43 -9.23 -3.72
C PRO A 227 -14.74 -9.40 -5.21
N ASN A 228 -15.30 -10.55 -5.61
CA ASN A 228 -15.72 -10.79 -6.99
C ASN A 228 -16.99 -10.00 -7.36
N GLU A 229 -17.67 -9.41 -6.38
CA GLU A 229 -18.87 -8.58 -6.57
C GLU A 229 -18.52 -7.08 -6.69
N PHE A 230 -17.25 -6.70 -6.53
CA PHE A 230 -16.81 -5.30 -6.59
C PHE A 230 -16.83 -4.73 -8.01
N SER A 231 -16.58 -5.56 -9.02
CA SER A 231 -16.51 -5.16 -10.43
C SER A 231 -17.35 -6.09 -11.31
N GLU A 232 -17.85 -5.53 -12.41
CA GLU A 232 -18.50 -6.32 -13.45
C GLU A 232 -17.52 -7.08 -14.35
N ASP A 233 -16.25 -6.67 -14.37
CA ASP A 233 -15.18 -7.39 -15.07
C ASP A 233 -14.84 -8.69 -14.31
N PRO A 234 -15.09 -9.88 -14.90
CA PRO A 234 -14.74 -11.18 -14.32
C PRO A 234 -13.28 -11.31 -13.90
N LYS A 235 -12.37 -10.60 -14.56
CA LYS A 235 -10.92 -10.69 -14.34
C LYS A 235 -10.39 -9.69 -13.35
N TYR A 236 -11.23 -8.77 -12.85
CA TYR A 236 -10.80 -7.66 -12.00
C TYR A 236 -9.85 -8.09 -10.88
N VAL A 237 -10.24 -9.10 -10.09
CA VAL A 237 -9.43 -9.57 -8.96
C VAL A 237 -8.10 -10.16 -9.43
N VAL A 238 -8.10 -10.89 -10.54
CA VAL A 238 -6.90 -11.51 -11.10
C VAL A 238 -5.96 -10.45 -11.67
N GLU A 239 -6.45 -9.51 -12.46
CA GLU A 239 -5.66 -8.40 -12.99
C GLU A 239 -5.12 -7.51 -11.88
N LEU A 240 -5.94 -7.18 -10.88
CA LEU A 240 -5.48 -6.43 -9.70
C LEU A 240 -4.38 -7.19 -8.95
N THR A 241 -4.50 -8.51 -8.83
CA THR A 241 -3.45 -9.34 -8.21
C THR A 241 -2.12 -9.23 -8.97
N LYS A 242 -2.15 -9.27 -10.31
CA LYS A 242 -0.94 -9.08 -11.13
C LYS A 242 -0.32 -7.70 -10.95
N ARG A 243 -1.13 -6.65 -10.82
CA ARG A 243 -0.65 -5.29 -10.53
C ARG A 243 -0.04 -5.19 -9.14
N VAL A 244 -0.67 -5.79 -8.12
CA VAL A 244 -0.13 -5.81 -6.75
C VAL A 244 1.18 -6.62 -6.68
N ILE A 245 1.33 -7.68 -7.47
CA ILE A 245 2.64 -8.36 -7.61
C ILE A 245 3.68 -7.37 -8.15
N ARG A 246 3.35 -6.59 -9.18
CA ARG A 246 4.26 -5.58 -9.75
C ARG A 246 4.68 -4.58 -8.68
N VAL A 247 3.71 -4.00 -7.97
CA VAL A 247 3.92 -3.07 -6.86
C VAL A 247 4.85 -3.68 -5.82
N CYS A 248 4.58 -4.89 -5.35
CA CYS A 248 5.42 -5.51 -4.33
C CYS A 248 6.86 -5.74 -4.79
N VAL A 249 7.06 -6.14 -6.05
CA VAL A 249 8.41 -6.34 -6.60
C VAL A 249 9.15 -5.01 -6.74
N GLU A 250 8.53 -3.99 -7.34
CA GLU A 250 9.18 -2.68 -7.52
C GLU A 250 9.45 -1.98 -6.20
N THR A 251 8.53 -2.07 -5.24
CA THR A 251 8.79 -1.56 -3.89
C THR A 251 9.99 -2.27 -3.28
N SER A 252 10.08 -3.61 -3.36
CA SER A 252 11.26 -4.35 -2.86
C SER A 252 12.56 -3.95 -3.58
N ASP A 253 12.50 -3.66 -4.89
CA ASP A 253 13.65 -3.19 -5.67
C ASP A 253 14.11 -1.80 -5.21
N LEU A 254 13.16 -0.86 -5.02
CA LEU A 254 13.43 0.48 -4.51
C LEU A 254 13.97 0.45 -3.08
N LEU A 255 13.41 -0.38 -2.20
CA LEU A 255 13.92 -0.58 -0.83
C LEU A 255 15.33 -1.17 -0.81
N GLY A 256 15.67 -2.01 -1.79
CA GLY A 256 17.01 -2.56 -1.95
C GLY A 256 18.02 -1.57 -2.57
N SER A 257 17.57 -0.42 -3.06
CA SER A 257 18.42 0.59 -3.71
C SER A 257 18.99 1.64 -2.75
N TYR A 258 18.46 1.74 -1.52
CA TYR A 258 19.01 2.64 -0.49
C TYR A 258 20.47 2.28 -0.18
N GLN A 259 21.35 3.28 -0.22
CA GLN A 259 22.77 3.17 0.11
C GLN A 259 23.07 3.38 1.60
#